data_AF-I2MX12-F1
#
_entry.id   AF-I2MX12-F1
#
_cell.length_a   1.000
_cell.length_b   1.000
_cell.length_c   1.000
_cell.angle_alpha   90.00
_cell.angle_beta   90.00
_cell.angle_gamma   90.00
#
_symmetry.space_group_name_H-M   'P 1'
#
loop_
_entity.id
_entity.type
_entity.pdbx_description
1 polymer ?
#
loop_
_entity_poly.entity_id
_entity_poly.type
_entity_poly.pdbx_seq_one_letter_code
_entity_poly.pdbx_strand_id
1 'polypeptide(L)' 'MAWTWRFEKSDGKQVPPAVEPEEFTTQGDAESWIGEHWKALRAGGADQVVLLEDTTVIYGPMSLDAPE' A
#
# COMPACT_ATOMS: atom_id res chain seq x y z
N MET A 1 5.79 -15.84 5.49
CA MET A 1 4.97 -15.41 4.34
C MET A 1 3.88 -14.51 4.88
N ALA A 2 4.25 -13.26 5.14
CA ALA A 2 3.33 -12.20 5.55
C ALA A 2 3.34 -11.14 4.45
N TRP A 3 2.17 -10.80 3.92
CA TRP A 3 2.05 -9.75 2.92
C TRP A 3 1.86 -8.41 3.64
N THR A 4 2.68 -7.41 3.30
CA THR A 4 2.65 -6.10 3.96
C THR A 4 2.75 -4.96 2.96
N TRP A 5 2.10 -3.85 3.29
CA TRP A 5 2.14 -2.63 2.48
C TRP A 5 3.13 -1.62 3.05
N ARG A 6 4.01 -1.11 2.20
CA ARG A 6 4.80 0.09 2.45
C ARG A 6 4.16 1.27 1.73
N PHE A 7 3.96 2.35 2.46
CA PHE A 7 3.31 3.57 1.95
C PHE A 7 4.36 4.66 1.77
N GLU A 8 4.33 5.32 0.63
CA GLU A 8 5.34 6.30 0.24
C GLU A 8 4.70 7.54 -0.37
N LYS A 9 5.41 8.67 -0.31
CA LYS A 9 5.10 9.85 -1.13
C LYS A 9 5.64 9.69 -2.54
N SER A 10 5.28 10.59 -3.45
CA SER A 10 5.79 10.59 -4.84
C SER A 10 7.31 10.75 -4.93
N ASP A 11 7.97 11.25 -3.89
CA ASP A 11 9.43 11.35 -3.77
C ASP A 11 10.08 10.05 -3.26
N GLY A 12 9.30 8.98 -3.03
CA GLY A 12 9.77 7.70 -2.49
C GLY A 12 9.97 7.68 -0.97
N LYS A 13 9.70 8.80 -0.28
CA LYS A 13 9.78 8.86 1.19
C LYS A 13 8.66 8.04 1.83
N GLN A 14 9.03 7.07 2.67
CA GLN A 14 8.06 6.29 3.44
C GLN A 14 7.28 7.18 4.42
N VAL A 15 5.97 6.94 4.49
CA VAL A 15 5.04 7.61 5.41
C VAL A 15 4.25 6.56 6.20
N PRO A 16 3.82 6.89 7.42
CA PRO A 16 2.85 6.05 8.12
C PRO A 16 1.53 6.03 7.35
N PRO A 17 0.82 4.88 7.30
CA PRO A 17 -0.48 4.84 6.68
C PRO A 17 -1.52 5.58 7.51
N ALA A 18 -2.52 6.14 6.82
CA ALA A 18 -3.71 6.72 7.45
C ALA A 18 -4.67 5.65 8.01
N VAL A 19 -4.59 4.43 7.46
CA VAL A 19 -5.39 3.27 7.84
C VAL A 19 -4.41 2.11 8.05
N GLU A 20 -4.35 1.57 9.26
CA GLU A 20 -3.46 0.45 9.56
C GLU A 20 -3.87 -0.79 8.76
N PRO A 21 -2.97 -1.38 7.96
CA PRO A 21 -3.23 -2.65 7.29
C PRO A 21 -3.30 -3.79 8.30
N GLU A 22 -4.16 -4.77 8.03
CA GLU A 22 -4.21 -6.03 8.75
C GLU A 22 -3.09 -6.99 8.29
N GLU A 23 -2.92 -8.10 9.01
CA GLU A 23 -1.99 -9.16 8.60
C GLU A 23 -2.61 -10.00 7.47
N PHE A 24 -2.05 -9.89 6.27
CA PHE A 24 -2.54 -10.61 5.11
C PHE A 24 -1.79 -11.94 4.91
N THR A 25 -2.55 -13.00 4.64
CA THR A 25 -2.00 -14.34 4.36
C THR A 25 -1.82 -14.62 2.86
N THR A 26 -2.42 -13.81 1.99
CA THR A 26 -2.29 -13.91 0.53
C THR A 26 -2.10 -12.54 -0.12
N GLN A 27 -1.50 -12.51 -1.32
CA GLN A 27 -1.40 -11.31 -2.14
C GLN A 27 -2.78 -10.73 -2.48
N GLY A 28 -3.74 -11.60 -2.82
CA GLY A 28 -5.07 -11.18 -3.24
C GLY A 28 -5.84 -10.45 -2.12
N ASP A 29 -5.69 -10.88 -0.87
CA ASP A 29 -6.26 -10.17 0.29
C ASP A 29 -5.63 -8.78 0.45
N ALA A 30 -4.30 -8.69 0.32
CA ALA A 30 -3.58 -7.42 0.39
C ALA A 30 -3.99 -6.46 -0.75
N GLU A 31 -4.16 -6.97 -1.97
CA GLU A 31 -4.62 -6.23 -3.15
C GLU A 31 -6.08 -5.79 -3.02
N SER A 32 -6.94 -6.62 -2.44
CA SER A 32 -8.33 -6.24 -2.18
C SER A 32 -8.40 -5.11 -1.17
N TRP A 33 -7.65 -5.21 -0.06
CA TRP A 33 -7.61 -4.19 0.99
C TRP A 33 -7.15 -2.83 0.47
N ILE A 34 -6.10 -2.79 -0.36
CA ILE A 34 -5.64 -1.51 -0.92
C ILE A 34 -6.71 -0.90 -1.85
N GLY A 35 -7.43 -1.72 -2.61
CA GLY A 35 -8.54 -1.30 -3.45
C GLY A 35 -9.72 -0.70 -2.66
N GLU A 36 -9.91 -1.11 -1.41
CA GLU A 36 -10.94 -0.56 -0.52
C GLU A 36 -10.47 0.71 0.20
N HIS A 37 -9.20 0.79 0.61
CA HIS A 37 -8.67 1.83 1.48
C HIS A 37 -7.83 2.91 0.79
N TRP A 38 -7.53 2.81 -0.50
CA TRP A 38 -6.63 3.74 -1.22
C TRP A 38 -7.00 5.22 -1.05
N LYS A 39 -8.29 5.56 -1.05
CA LYS A 39 -8.75 6.96 -0.90
C LYS A 39 -8.38 7.54 0.46
N ALA A 40 -8.55 6.75 1.51
CA ALA A 40 -8.24 7.16 2.88
C ALA A 40 -6.72 7.28 3.07
N LEU A 41 -5.96 6.32 2.54
CA LEU A 41 -4.50 6.34 2.55
C LEU A 41 -3.94 7.57 1.82
N ARG A 42 -4.52 7.88 0.65
CA ARG A 42 -4.19 9.09 -0.10
C ARG A 42 -4.53 10.35 0.67
N ALA A 43 -5.73 10.42 1.25
CA ALA A 43 -6.13 11.57 2.07
C ALA A 43 -5.21 11.78 3.28
N GLY A 44 -4.62 10.71 3.84
CA GLY A 44 -3.61 10.82 4.90
C GLY A 44 -2.18 11.04 4.41
N GLY A 45 -1.96 11.20 3.11
CA GLY A 45 -0.70 11.69 2.55
C GLY A 45 0.24 10.62 1.98
N ALA A 46 -0.22 9.40 1.76
CA ALA A 46 0.48 8.43 0.91
C ALA A 46 0.13 8.69 -0.56
N ASP A 47 1.13 8.77 -1.43
CA ASP A 47 0.91 8.95 -2.87
C ASP A 47 1.02 7.63 -3.63
N GLN A 48 1.80 6.69 -3.12
CA GLN A 48 2.05 5.39 -3.74
C GLN A 48 2.25 4.30 -2.70
N VAL A 49 2.10 3.04 -3.12
CA VAL A 49 2.29 1.86 -2.28
C VAL A 49 3.14 0.79 -2.95
N VAL A 50 3.84 0.04 -2.12
CA VAL A 50 4.68 -1.09 -2.50
C VAL A 50 4.25 -2.30 -1.69
N LEU A 51 3.98 -3.42 -2.35
CA LEU A 51 3.64 -4.68 -1.71
C LEU A 51 4.92 -5.47 -1.44
N LEU A 52 5.04 -5.96 -0.21
CA LEU A 52 6.14 -6.81 0.21
C LEU A 52 5.64 -8.18 0.66
N GLU A 53 6.40 -9.23 0.34
CA GLU A 53 6.32 -10.52 1.00
C GLU A 53 7.49 -10.64 1.97
N ASP A 54 7.17 -10.66 3.27
CA ASP A 54 8.11 -10.54 4.38
C ASP A 54 8.97 -9.25 4.29
N THR A 55 10.06 -9.26 3.54
CA THR A 55 10.93 -8.08 3.31
C THR A 55 11.23 -7.84 1.83
N THR A 56 10.74 -8.71 0.95
CA THR A 56 11.01 -8.65 -0.49
C THR A 56 9.92 -7.84 -1.16
N VAL A 57 10.29 -6.85 -1.96
CA VAL A 57 9.34 -6.11 -2.80
C VAL A 57 8.84 -7.03 -3.91
N ILE A 58 7.53 -7.27 -3.94
CA ILE A 58 6.89 -8.13 -4.94
C ILE A 58 6.18 -7.29 -6.01
N TYR A 59 5.62 -6.14 -5.62
CA TYR A 59 4.85 -5.29 -6.53
C TYR A 59 4.98 -3.80 -6.17
N GLY A 60 4.96 -2.93 -7.20
CA GLY A 60 4.97 -1.48 -7.06
C GLY A 60 6.28 -0.78 -7.48
N PRO A 61 6.40 0.55 -7.24
CA PRO A 61 5.37 1.39 -6.61
C PRO A 61 4.14 1.57 -7.51
N MET A 62 2.95 1.42 -6.92
CA MET A 62 1.66 1.70 -7.55
C MET A 62 1.11 3.02 -7.00
N SER A 63 0.68 3.91 -7.88
CA SER A 63 0.08 5.18 -7.49
C SER A 63 -1.29 4.97 -6.83
N LEU A 64 -1.59 5.70 -5.76
CA LEU A 64 -2.91 5.79 -5.14
C LEU A 64 -3.80 6.86 -5.80
N ASP A 65 -3.35 7.45 -6.89
CA ASP A 65 -4.18 8.33 -7.71
C ASP A 65 -5.16 7.49 -8.53
N ALA A 66 -6.46 7.81 -8.46
CA ALA A 66 -7.41 7.18 -9.38
C ALA A 66 -7.13 7.71 -10.79
N PRO A 67 -7.09 6.83 -11.81
CA PRO A 67 -7.20 7.30 -13.18
C PRO A 67 -8.55 8.02 -13.33
N GLU A 68 -8.51 9.29 -13.75
CA GLU A 68 -9.72 10.06 -14.11
C GLU A 68 -10.53 9.40 -15.22
#